data_AF-A0A0S7ZJ05-F1
#
_entry.id   AF-A0A0S7ZJ05-F1
#
_cell.length_a   1.000
_cell.length_b   1.000
_cell.length_c   1.000
_cell.angle_alpha   90.00
_cell.angle_beta   90.00
_cell.angle_gamma   90.00
#
_symmetry.space_group_name_H-M   'P 1'
#
loop_
_entity.id
_entity.type
_entity.pdbx_description
1 polymer ?
#
loop_
_entity_poly.entity_id
_entity_poly.type
_entity_poly.pdbx_seq_one_letter_code
_entity_poly.pdbx_strand_id
1 'polypeptide(L)'
;MKIFLLILLFFSIPYLFCTAVENEEPPWVYRGRGDKYYRDGEIGKAIVEYKKALSASKRIYGTIRYPEVNLSLSMIYLSEGLYDLALLNIRSAEQNESMLQIPDTIYDIRYTKAKIFQKMNRYNEAMAVYESIIKKDENWNFYSKLSPFDISAVFFNDPELKKKFGKAYFEIGKMKFDTRNYDNAVHFFKMSIMYGFKHDEALKLLINCYKLLNNNVVAEKVKKAYGKRL
;
A
#
# COMPACT_ATOMS: atom_id res chain seq x y z
N MET A 1 -31.47 -39.96 59.06
CA MET A 1 -30.90 -38.59 59.08
C MET A 1 -29.61 -38.51 58.23
N LYS A 2 -29.62 -38.98 56.98
CA LYS A 2 -28.45 -38.92 56.05
C LYS A 2 -28.80 -38.40 54.65
N ILE A 3 -30.09 -38.22 54.34
CA ILE A 3 -30.56 -37.74 53.02
C ILE A 3 -30.71 -36.21 52.99
N PHE A 4 -30.87 -35.57 54.15
CA PHE A 4 -31.00 -34.10 54.23
C PHE A 4 -29.65 -33.36 54.09
N LEU A 5 -28.51 -34.04 54.27
CA LEU A 5 -27.19 -33.43 54.12
C LEU A 5 -26.70 -33.35 52.67
N LEU A 6 -27.32 -34.10 51.74
CA LEU A 6 -26.90 -34.14 50.34
C LEU A 6 -27.51 -33.01 49.49
N ILE A 7 -28.66 -32.48 49.91
CA ILE A 7 -29.38 -31.41 49.17
C ILE A 7 -28.80 -30.02 49.48
N LEU A 8 -28.13 -29.85 50.62
CA LEU A 8 -27.45 -28.60 50.99
C LEU A 8 -26.10 -28.38 50.30
N LEU A 9 -25.52 -29.41 49.66
CA LEU A 9 -24.28 -29.29 48.89
C LEU A 9 -24.52 -28.90 47.41
N PHE A 10 -25.76 -28.92 46.93
CA PHE A 10 -26.11 -28.48 45.57
C PHE A 10 -26.49 -27.00 45.47
N PHE A 11 -26.68 -26.32 46.61
CA PHE A 11 -27.09 -24.91 46.67
C PHE A 11 -26.01 -23.96 47.20
N SER A 12 -24.75 -24.42 47.34
CA SER A 12 -23.64 -23.60 47.84
C SER A 12 -22.58 -23.25 46.80
N ILE A 13 -22.89 -23.32 45.50
CA ILE A 13 -22.02 -22.73 44.46
C ILE A 13 -22.82 -21.97 43.39
N PRO A 14 -23.60 -20.93 43.70
CA PRO A 14 -23.59 -19.77 42.83
C PRO A 14 -22.33 -18.94 43.16
N TYR A 15 -21.80 -18.16 42.23
CA TYR A 15 -20.68 -17.22 42.43
C TYR A 15 -19.25 -17.75 42.30
N LEU A 16 -18.92 -18.48 41.24
CA LEU A 16 -17.55 -18.47 40.70
C LEU A 16 -17.53 -18.47 39.16
N PHE A 17 -18.42 -17.67 38.57
CA PHE A 17 -18.21 -17.13 37.22
C PHE A 17 -18.41 -15.61 37.28
N CYS A 18 -17.72 -14.96 38.21
CA CYS A 18 -17.25 -13.61 37.90
C CYS A 18 -16.09 -13.86 36.93
N THR A 19 -16.38 -13.94 35.63
CA THR A 19 -15.34 -13.63 34.66
C THR A 19 -14.87 -12.24 35.06
N ALA A 20 -13.64 -12.12 35.53
CA ALA A 20 -12.98 -10.82 35.52
C ALA A 20 -13.17 -10.33 34.08
N VAL A 21 -14.10 -9.41 33.87
CA VAL A 21 -14.06 -8.56 32.69
C VAL A 21 -12.79 -7.79 32.95
N GLU A 22 -11.67 -8.36 32.49
CA GLU A 22 -10.44 -7.62 32.30
C GLU A 22 -10.91 -6.34 31.63
N ASN A 23 -10.63 -5.19 32.27
CA ASN A 23 -11.01 -3.89 31.72
C ASN A 23 -10.19 -3.72 30.44
N GLU A 24 -10.64 -4.38 29.37
CA GLU A 24 -9.94 -4.45 28.12
C GLU A 24 -9.98 -3.05 27.55
N GLU A 25 -8.79 -2.49 27.37
CA GLU A 25 -8.66 -1.14 26.86
C GLU A 25 -9.35 -1.02 25.50
N PRO A 26 -9.83 0.18 25.15
CA PRO A 26 -10.45 0.37 23.85
C PRO A 26 -9.42 0.21 22.72
N PRO A 27 -9.86 -0.15 21.50
CA PRO A 27 -8.97 -0.55 20.41
C PRO A 27 -7.93 0.51 20.00
N TRP A 28 -8.28 1.79 20.15
CA TRP A 28 -7.39 2.91 19.84
C TRP A 28 -6.19 3.01 20.79
N VAL A 29 -6.30 2.53 22.04
CA VAL A 29 -5.18 2.50 22.99
C VAL A 29 -4.14 1.48 22.51
N TYR A 30 -4.59 0.27 22.20
CA TYR A 30 -3.74 -0.77 21.62
C TYR A 30 -3.07 -0.31 20.32
N ARG A 31 -3.83 0.33 19.42
CA ARG A 31 -3.26 0.90 18.20
C ARG A 31 -2.16 1.92 18.53
N GLY A 32 -2.44 2.87 19.42
CA GLY A 32 -1.49 3.93 19.78
C GLY A 32 -0.19 3.37 20.38
N ARG A 33 -0.28 2.33 21.21
CA ARG A 33 0.90 1.62 21.72
C ARG A 33 1.64 0.87 20.62
N GLY A 34 0.93 0.21 19.72
CA GLY A 34 1.52 -0.43 18.54
C GLY A 34 2.31 0.56 17.69
N ASP A 35 1.73 1.72 17.40
CA ASP A 35 2.38 2.80 16.63
C ASP A 35 3.63 3.33 17.33
N LYS A 36 3.60 3.44 18.66
CA LYS A 36 4.77 3.80 19.46
C LYS A 36 5.87 2.75 19.34
N TYR A 37 5.57 1.48 19.65
CA TYR A 37 6.56 0.40 19.58
C TYR A 37 7.14 0.22 18.17
N TYR A 38 6.33 0.42 17.13
CA TYR A 38 6.79 0.36 15.75
C TYR A 38 7.82 1.45 15.45
N ARG A 39 7.58 2.70 15.90
CA ARG A 39 8.55 3.81 15.77
C ARG A 39 9.82 3.57 16.59
N ASP A 40 9.70 2.95 17.75
CA ASP A 40 10.82 2.64 18.64
C ASP A 40 11.63 1.42 18.14
N GLY A 41 11.22 0.78 17.04
CA GLY A 41 11.87 -0.42 16.49
C GLY A 41 11.57 -1.70 17.25
N GLU A 42 10.68 -1.66 18.23
CA GLU A 42 10.25 -2.81 19.04
C GLU A 42 9.18 -3.64 18.30
N ILE A 43 9.55 -4.19 17.13
CA ILE A 43 8.63 -4.80 16.16
C ILE A 43 7.76 -5.90 16.79
N GLY A 44 8.33 -6.76 17.64
CA GLY A 44 7.56 -7.81 18.32
C GLY A 44 6.43 -7.27 19.21
N LYS A 45 6.71 -6.21 19.97
CA LYS A 45 5.71 -5.54 20.81
C LYS A 45 4.67 -4.81 19.96
N ALA A 46 5.10 -4.19 18.86
CA ALA A 46 4.19 -3.54 17.92
C ALA A 46 3.16 -4.53 17.35
N ILE A 47 3.60 -5.70 16.89
CA ILE A 47 2.70 -6.76 16.37
C ILE A 47 1.68 -7.18 17.42
N VAL A 48 2.11 -7.39 18.67
CA VAL A 48 1.22 -7.80 19.77
C VAL A 48 0.13 -6.75 20.00
N GLU A 49 0.51 -5.48 20.12
CA GLU A 49 -0.44 -4.41 20.36
C GLU A 49 -1.37 -4.17 19.16
N TYR A 50 -0.86 -4.26 17.94
CA TYR A 50 -1.70 -4.21 16.73
C TYR A 50 -2.73 -5.34 16.67
N LYS A 51 -2.35 -6.57 17.01
CA LYS A 51 -3.30 -7.69 17.08
C LYS A 51 -4.36 -7.47 18.16
N LYS A 52 -3.99 -6.95 19.33
CA LYS A 52 -4.95 -6.55 20.36
C LYS A 52 -5.93 -5.49 19.86
N ALA A 53 -5.44 -4.48 19.11
CA ALA A 53 -6.29 -3.45 18.52
C ALA A 53 -7.35 -4.03 17.57
N LEU A 54 -6.94 -4.92 16.66
CA LEU A 54 -7.88 -5.56 15.72
C LEU A 54 -8.89 -6.47 16.42
N SER A 55 -8.43 -7.27 17.40
CA SER A 55 -9.29 -8.14 18.20
C SER A 55 -10.32 -7.35 19.00
N ALA A 56 -9.88 -6.31 19.71
CA ALA A 56 -10.76 -5.44 20.47
C ALA A 56 -11.75 -4.71 19.56
N SER A 57 -11.29 -4.23 18.39
CA SER A 57 -12.17 -3.57 17.41
C SER A 57 -13.29 -4.51 16.95
N LYS A 58 -12.94 -5.73 16.54
CA LYS A 58 -13.92 -6.71 16.06
C LYS A 58 -14.91 -7.09 17.15
N ARG A 59 -14.44 -7.27 18.39
CA ARG A 59 -15.30 -7.61 19.53
C ARG A 59 -16.26 -6.48 19.89
N ILE A 60 -15.77 -5.24 19.99
CA ILE A 60 -16.55 -4.09 20.47
C ILE A 60 -17.51 -3.56 19.39
N TYR A 61 -17.06 -3.53 18.14
CA TYR A 61 -17.81 -2.89 17.05
C TYR A 61 -18.39 -3.88 16.04
N GLY A 62 -18.12 -5.17 16.17
CA GLY A 62 -18.46 -6.19 15.16
C GLY A 62 -17.63 -6.10 13.88
N THR A 63 -16.72 -5.13 13.76
CA THR A 63 -15.96 -4.83 12.54
C THR A 63 -14.58 -4.22 12.84
N ILE A 64 -13.72 -4.13 11.84
CA ILE A 64 -12.40 -3.50 11.95
C ILE A 64 -12.53 -1.98 11.70
N ARG A 65 -12.18 -1.16 12.70
CA ARG A 65 -12.24 0.32 12.64
C ARG A 65 -10.91 1.00 12.34
N TYR A 66 -9.82 0.24 12.17
CA TYR A 66 -8.48 0.78 11.89
C TYR A 66 -7.76 -0.04 10.81
N PRO A 67 -8.15 0.09 9.53
CA PRO A 67 -7.50 -0.62 8.44
C PRO A 67 -6.00 -0.26 8.30
N GLU A 68 -5.55 0.88 8.83
CA GLU A 68 -4.15 1.30 8.89
C GLU A 68 -3.29 0.36 9.76
N VAL A 69 -3.90 -0.29 10.75
CA VAL A 69 -3.22 -1.32 11.57
C VAL A 69 -2.89 -2.53 10.71
N ASN A 70 -3.82 -2.95 9.84
CA ASN A 70 -3.56 -4.02 8.88
C ASN A 70 -2.49 -3.61 7.86
N LEU A 71 -2.48 -2.36 7.38
CA LEU A 71 -1.39 -1.85 6.54
C LEU A 71 -0.03 -1.95 7.25
N SER A 72 0.03 -1.54 8.51
CA SER A 72 1.26 -1.59 9.32
C SER A 72 1.76 -3.02 9.53
N LEU A 73 0.86 -3.94 9.91
CA LEU A 73 1.18 -5.37 9.99
C LEU A 73 1.64 -5.94 8.65
N SER A 74 1.01 -5.53 7.54
CA SER A 74 1.40 -5.97 6.21
C SER A 74 2.83 -5.54 5.86
N MET A 75 3.21 -4.29 6.17
CA MET A 75 4.56 -3.81 5.95
C MET A 75 5.60 -4.57 6.78
N ILE A 76 5.28 -4.89 8.04
CA ILE A 76 6.12 -5.73 8.90
C ILE A 76 6.27 -7.13 8.29
N TYR A 77 5.17 -7.80 7.94
CA TYR A 77 5.26 -9.15 7.36
C TYR A 77 5.97 -9.15 6.00
N LEU A 78 5.83 -8.08 5.21
CA LEU A 78 6.58 -7.90 3.97
C LEU A 78 8.08 -7.77 4.23
N SER A 79 8.53 -7.05 5.27
CA SER A 79 9.96 -6.94 5.59
C SER A 79 10.56 -8.27 6.06
N GLU A 80 9.76 -9.10 6.74
CA GLU A 80 10.14 -10.45 7.18
C GLU A 80 10.02 -11.52 6.07
N GLY A 81 9.63 -11.16 4.86
CA GLY A 81 9.42 -12.11 3.75
C GLY A 81 8.18 -13.01 3.91
N LEU A 82 7.31 -12.72 4.88
CA LEU A 82 6.08 -13.44 5.17
C LEU A 82 4.94 -12.96 4.25
N TYR A 83 5.09 -13.18 2.95
CA TYR A 83 4.25 -12.56 1.92
C TYR A 83 2.76 -12.92 2.01
N ASP A 84 2.42 -14.16 2.36
CA ASP A 84 1.01 -14.57 2.49
C ASP A 84 0.31 -13.88 3.66
N LEU A 85 1.01 -13.71 4.79
CA LEU A 85 0.51 -12.92 5.92
C LEU A 85 0.42 -11.45 5.56
N ALA A 86 1.38 -10.92 4.79
CA ALA A 86 1.33 -9.55 4.31
C ALA A 86 0.10 -9.31 3.42
N LEU A 87 -0.18 -10.22 2.46
CA LEU A 87 -1.37 -10.15 1.59
C LEU A 87 -2.67 -10.34 2.36
N LEU A 88 -2.71 -11.21 3.37
CA LEU A 88 -3.89 -11.39 4.22
C LEU A 88 -4.26 -10.07 4.90
N ASN A 89 -3.28 -9.36 5.45
CA ASN A 89 -3.51 -8.06 6.09
C ASN A 89 -3.91 -6.99 5.07
N ILE A 90 -3.30 -6.95 3.88
CA ILE A 90 -3.76 -6.06 2.80
C ILE A 90 -5.22 -6.30 2.44
N ARG A 91 -5.65 -7.56 2.27
CA ARG A 91 -7.05 -7.87 1.95
C ARG A 91 -7.99 -7.37 3.04
N SER A 92 -7.61 -7.55 4.31
CA SER A 92 -8.40 -7.02 5.43
C SER A 92 -8.45 -5.49 5.41
N ALA A 93 -7.35 -4.81 5.05
CA ALA A 93 -7.33 -3.35 4.92
C ALA A 93 -8.24 -2.87 3.77
N GLU A 94 -8.19 -3.51 2.59
CA GLU A 94 -9.04 -3.21 1.43
C GLU A 94 -10.53 -3.45 1.73
N GLN A 95 -10.88 -4.56 2.40
CA GLN A 95 -12.27 -4.87 2.77
C GLN A 95 -12.91 -3.84 3.71
N ASN A 96 -12.08 -3.12 4.47
CA ASN A 96 -12.52 -2.11 5.43
C ASN A 96 -12.11 -0.70 4.99
N GLU A 97 -11.86 -0.45 3.69
CA GLU A 97 -11.34 0.83 3.20
C GLU A 97 -12.22 2.04 3.57
N SER A 98 -13.54 1.83 3.73
CA SER A 98 -14.49 2.86 4.17
C SER A 98 -14.25 3.36 5.60
N MET A 99 -13.46 2.62 6.40
CA MET A 99 -13.09 2.96 7.77
C MET A 99 -11.71 3.65 7.86
N LEU A 100 -11.04 3.88 6.73
CA LEU A 100 -9.78 4.63 6.70
C LEU A 100 -10.00 6.05 7.23
N GLN A 101 -9.16 6.46 8.18
CA GLN A 101 -9.17 7.82 8.73
C GLN A 101 -8.74 8.84 7.68
N ILE A 102 -7.82 8.45 6.81
CA ILE A 102 -7.37 9.24 5.66
C ILE A 102 -7.67 8.41 4.40
N PRO A 103 -8.68 8.79 3.59
CA PRO A 103 -9.09 8.01 2.42
C PRO A 103 -7.93 7.71 1.46
N ASP A 104 -6.99 8.63 1.30
CA ASP A 104 -5.81 8.48 0.44
C ASP A 104 -4.83 7.38 0.89
N THR A 105 -4.95 6.87 2.13
CA THR A 105 -4.17 5.71 2.60
C THR A 105 -4.42 4.47 1.73
N ILE A 106 -5.53 4.43 0.98
CA ILE A 106 -5.79 3.37 0.01
C ILE A 106 -4.68 3.24 -1.04
N TYR A 107 -3.99 4.33 -1.39
CA TYR A 107 -2.84 4.28 -2.30
C TYR A 107 -1.66 3.57 -1.65
N ASP A 108 -1.38 3.81 -0.37
CA ASP A 108 -0.30 3.13 0.36
C ASP A 108 -0.59 1.62 0.52
N ILE A 109 -1.87 1.25 0.72
CA ILE A 109 -2.33 -0.15 0.70
C ILE A 109 -2.06 -0.80 -0.66
N ARG A 110 -2.48 -0.17 -1.76
CA ARG A 110 -2.30 -0.71 -3.11
C ARG A 110 -0.83 -0.76 -3.52
N TYR A 111 -0.02 0.24 -3.18
CA TYR A 111 1.42 0.19 -3.41
C TYR A 111 2.09 -0.94 -2.63
N THR A 112 1.68 -1.17 -1.39
CA THR A 112 2.20 -2.28 -0.58
C THR A 112 1.82 -3.62 -1.19
N LYS A 113 0.57 -3.77 -1.65
CA LYS A 113 0.09 -4.97 -2.38
C LYS A 113 0.93 -5.26 -3.62
N ALA A 114 1.14 -4.25 -4.47
CA ALA A 114 1.94 -4.39 -5.68
C ALA A 114 3.39 -4.78 -5.36
N LYS A 115 3.98 -4.19 -4.32
CA LYS A 115 5.33 -4.53 -3.84
C LYS A 115 5.41 -5.97 -3.34
N ILE A 116 4.40 -6.47 -2.62
CA ILE A 116 4.34 -7.88 -2.20
C ILE A 116 4.33 -8.79 -3.43
N PHE A 117 3.49 -8.50 -4.43
CA PHE A 117 3.47 -9.28 -5.68
C PHE A 117 4.82 -9.24 -6.41
N GLN A 118 5.48 -8.08 -6.49
CA GLN A 118 6.83 -7.99 -7.07
C GLN A 118 7.84 -8.86 -6.30
N LYS A 119 7.79 -8.87 -4.96
CA LYS A 119 8.68 -9.72 -4.14
C LYS A 119 8.40 -11.21 -4.30
N MET A 120 7.19 -11.59 -4.67
CA MET A 120 6.81 -12.95 -5.04
C MET A 120 7.07 -13.28 -6.52
N ASN A 121 7.69 -12.38 -7.30
CA ASN A 121 7.85 -12.49 -8.77
C ASN A 121 6.52 -12.59 -9.55
N ARG A 122 5.40 -12.16 -8.95
CA ARG A 122 4.05 -12.16 -9.52
C ARG A 122 3.80 -10.86 -10.28
N TYR A 123 4.61 -10.59 -11.30
CA TYR A 123 4.66 -9.29 -11.98
C TYR A 123 3.36 -8.88 -12.67
N ASN A 124 2.60 -9.84 -13.23
CA ASN A 124 1.31 -9.53 -13.85
C ASN A 124 0.29 -8.99 -12.83
N GLU A 125 0.28 -9.54 -11.62
CA GLU A 125 -0.61 -9.07 -10.55
C GLU A 125 -0.14 -7.74 -9.97
N ALA A 126 1.18 -7.54 -9.84
CA ALA A 126 1.72 -6.24 -9.47
C ALA A 126 1.30 -5.17 -10.49
N MET A 127 1.47 -5.44 -11.78
CA MET A 127 1.06 -4.56 -12.88
C MET A 127 -0.42 -4.19 -12.78
N ALA A 128 -1.30 -5.18 -12.62
CA ALA A 128 -2.74 -4.97 -12.52
C ALA A 128 -3.11 -4.06 -11.33
N VAL A 129 -2.40 -4.18 -10.20
CA VAL A 129 -2.59 -3.28 -9.05
C VAL A 129 -2.18 -1.85 -9.39
N TYR A 130 -1.02 -1.63 -10.02
CA TYR A 130 -0.62 -0.28 -10.44
C TYR A 130 -1.57 0.30 -11.49
N GLU A 131 -2.05 -0.51 -12.44
CA GLU A 131 -3.05 -0.09 -13.44
C GLU A 131 -4.35 0.37 -12.76
N SER A 132 -4.77 -0.30 -11.69
CA SER A 132 -5.93 0.11 -10.89
C SER A 132 -5.74 1.46 -10.18
N ILE A 133 -4.50 1.83 -9.85
CA ILE A 133 -4.15 3.13 -9.26
C ILE A 133 -4.31 4.22 -10.32
N ILE A 134 -3.68 4.06 -11.48
CA ILE A 134 -3.69 5.07 -12.55
C ILE A 134 -5.02 5.15 -13.31
N LYS A 135 -5.90 4.15 -13.20
CA LYS A 135 -7.25 4.21 -13.78
C LYS A 135 -8.07 5.39 -13.23
N LYS A 136 -7.74 5.86 -12.03
CA LYS A 136 -8.35 7.05 -11.42
C LYS A 136 -7.68 8.37 -11.83
N ASP A 137 -6.61 8.32 -12.61
CA ASP A 137 -5.95 9.52 -13.12
C ASP A 137 -6.64 10.04 -14.37
N GLU A 138 -7.30 11.18 -14.25
CA GLU A 138 -7.98 11.88 -15.34
C GLU A 138 -7.00 12.36 -16.43
N ASN A 139 -5.73 12.55 -16.09
CA ASN A 139 -4.69 13.02 -17.00
C ASN A 139 -4.20 11.93 -17.98
N TRP A 140 -4.41 10.64 -17.65
CA TRP A 140 -3.90 9.53 -18.46
C TRP A 140 -4.33 9.61 -19.92
N ASN A 141 -5.64 9.76 -20.17
CA ASN A 141 -6.22 9.63 -21.51
C ASN A 141 -5.75 10.72 -22.47
N PHE A 142 -5.37 11.89 -21.94
CA PHE A 142 -4.91 13.03 -22.71
C PHE A 142 -3.38 13.01 -22.86
N TYR A 143 -2.64 13.06 -21.75
CA TYR A 143 -1.19 13.31 -21.79
C TYR A 143 -0.36 12.09 -22.22
N SER A 144 -0.85 10.87 -22.02
CA SER A 144 -0.13 9.67 -22.46
C SER A 144 0.09 9.64 -23.97
N LYS A 145 -0.86 10.17 -24.74
CA LYS A 145 -0.89 10.17 -26.22
C LYS A 145 -0.12 11.32 -26.85
N LEU A 146 0.17 12.38 -26.11
CA LEU A 146 0.88 13.55 -26.63
C LEU A 146 2.33 13.20 -27.03
N SER A 147 2.94 14.03 -27.88
CA SER A 147 4.37 13.89 -28.17
C SER A 147 5.20 14.14 -26.90
N PRO A 148 6.37 13.49 -26.71
CA PRO A 148 7.28 13.85 -25.64
C PRO A 148 7.73 15.32 -25.69
N PHE A 149 7.63 15.98 -26.85
CA PHE A 149 7.95 17.40 -26.97
C PHE A 149 6.84 18.30 -26.43
N ASP A 150 5.58 17.92 -26.63
CA ASP A 150 4.42 18.68 -26.16
C ASP A 150 4.31 18.65 -24.63
N ILE A 151 4.61 17.51 -24.02
CA ILE A 151 4.56 17.35 -22.56
C ILE A 151 5.79 17.90 -21.85
N SER A 152 6.88 18.23 -22.57
CA SER A 152 8.11 18.70 -21.94
C SER A 152 7.91 19.99 -21.16
N ALA A 153 6.87 20.79 -21.46
CA ALA A 153 6.51 22.00 -20.73
C ALA A 153 5.52 21.80 -19.58
N VAL A 154 4.89 20.63 -19.47
CA VAL A 154 3.86 20.33 -18.47
C VAL A 154 4.50 19.61 -17.29
N PHE A 155 4.36 20.19 -16.10
CA PHE A 155 4.84 19.58 -14.87
C PHE A 155 3.83 19.80 -13.75
N PHE A 156 3.19 18.72 -13.32
CA PHE A 156 2.32 18.74 -12.15
C PHE A 156 3.20 18.71 -10.91
N ASN A 157 3.59 19.89 -10.41
CA ASN A 157 4.34 20.01 -9.16
C ASN A 157 3.43 19.85 -7.93
N ASP A 158 2.60 18.81 -7.93
CA ASP A 158 1.72 18.46 -6.83
C ASP A 158 2.31 17.22 -6.12
N PRO A 159 2.80 17.38 -4.87
CA PRO A 159 3.34 16.27 -4.08
C PRO A 159 2.38 15.09 -3.91
N GLU A 160 1.08 15.35 -3.81
CA GLU A 160 0.05 14.32 -3.66
C GLU A 160 -0.12 13.54 -4.95
N LEU A 161 -0.28 14.22 -6.10
CA LEU A 161 -0.39 13.53 -7.39
C LEU A 161 0.89 12.77 -7.75
N LYS A 162 2.05 13.33 -7.40
CA LYS A 162 3.35 12.66 -7.53
C LYS A 162 3.40 11.36 -6.75
N LYS A 163 2.96 11.35 -5.48
CA LYS A 163 2.90 10.16 -4.63
C LYS A 163 1.84 9.16 -5.14
N LYS A 164 0.65 9.65 -5.51
CA LYS A 164 -0.50 8.83 -5.92
C LYS A 164 -0.29 8.18 -7.28
N PHE A 165 0.07 8.94 -8.31
CA PHE A 165 0.10 8.46 -9.69
C PHE A 165 1.50 8.36 -10.27
N GLY A 166 2.37 9.35 -10.02
CA GLY A 166 3.72 9.39 -10.58
C GLY A 166 4.52 8.11 -10.29
N LYS A 167 4.42 7.59 -9.06
CA LYS A 167 5.03 6.31 -8.67
C LYS A 167 4.49 5.11 -9.46
N ALA A 168 3.18 4.98 -9.62
CA ALA A 168 2.58 3.88 -10.37
C ALA A 168 2.97 3.91 -11.84
N TYR A 169 3.00 5.10 -12.46
CA TYR A 169 3.50 5.27 -13.82
C TYR A 169 4.94 4.80 -13.94
N PHE A 170 5.83 5.21 -13.04
CA PHE A 170 7.21 4.77 -13.06
C PHE A 170 7.36 3.25 -12.98
N GLU A 171 6.66 2.61 -12.02
CA GLU A 171 6.76 1.17 -11.79
C GLU A 171 6.21 0.36 -12.97
N ILE A 172 5.08 0.78 -13.56
CA ILE A 172 4.55 0.16 -14.80
C ILE A 172 5.54 0.33 -15.94
N GLY A 173 6.06 1.54 -16.16
CA GLY A 173 7.03 1.82 -17.21
C GLY A 173 8.26 0.94 -17.09
N LYS A 174 8.78 0.77 -15.88
CA LYS A 174 9.90 -0.13 -15.60
C LYS A 174 9.57 -1.59 -15.92
N MET A 175 8.42 -2.10 -15.48
CA MET A 175 8.04 -3.49 -15.77
C MET A 175 7.80 -3.73 -17.28
N LYS A 176 7.28 -2.74 -18.01
CA LYS A 176 7.16 -2.82 -19.49
C LYS A 176 8.54 -2.77 -20.16
N PHE A 177 9.44 -1.92 -19.66
CA PHE A 177 10.82 -1.86 -20.13
C PHE A 177 11.54 -3.21 -19.94
N ASP A 178 11.44 -3.79 -18.74
CA ASP A 178 12.09 -5.06 -18.40
C ASP A 178 11.54 -6.22 -19.25
N THR A 179 10.27 -6.15 -19.67
CA THR A 179 9.64 -7.12 -20.58
C THR A 179 9.80 -6.76 -22.07
N ARG A 180 10.69 -5.82 -22.41
CA ARG A 180 10.99 -5.35 -23.78
C ARG A 180 9.81 -4.72 -24.52
N ASN A 181 8.77 -4.33 -23.81
CA ASN A 181 7.63 -3.61 -24.35
C ASN A 181 7.91 -2.10 -24.29
N TYR A 182 8.88 -1.66 -25.10
CA TYR A 182 9.43 -0.30 -25.06
C TYR A 182 8.44 0.74 -25.58
N ASP A 183 7.64 0.38 -26.59
CA ASP A 183 6.59 1.20 -27.17
C ASP A 183 5.58 1.63 -26.09
N ASN A 184 5.11 0.70 -25.27
CA ASN A 184 4.22 1.06 -24.17
C ASN A 184 4.97 1.76 -23.03
N ALA A 185 6.19 1.31 -22.68
CA ALA A 185 6.97 1.88 -21.58
C ALA A 185 7.19 3.40 -21.72
N VAL A 186 7.36 3.90 -22.96
CA VAL A 186 7.48 5.33 -23.27
C VAL A 186 6.34 6.15 -22.65
N HIS A 187 5.09 5.72 -22.80
CA HIS A 187 3.93 6.46 -22.30
C HIS A 187 3.96 6.59 -20.78
N PHE A 188 4.35 5.53 -20.08
CA PHE A 188 4.43 5.51 -18.63
C PHE A 188 5.58 6.37 -18.09
N PHE A 189 6.76 6.33 -18.71
CA PHE A 189 7.87 7.20 -18.29
C PHE A 189 7.57 8.68 -18.54
N LYS A 190 6.92 9.01 -19.66
CA LYS A 190 6.41 10.38 -19.93
C LYS A 190 5.52 10.89 -18.79
N MET A 191 4.56 10.08 -18.35
CA MET A 191 3.67 10.45 -17.24
C MET A 191 4.42 10.57 -15.92
N SER A 192 5.37 9.66 -15.62
CA SER A 192 6.22 9.74 -14.43
C SER A 192 7.01 11.05 -14.37
N ILE A 193 7.59 11.47 -15.50
CA ILE A 193 8.33 12.73 -15.64
C ILE A 193 7.41 13.92 -15.42
N MET A 194 6.22 13.92 -16.02
CA MET A 194 5.22 14.98 -15.89
C MET A 194 4.74 15.16 -14.45
N TYR A 195 4.60 14.07 -13.68
CA TYR A 195 4.31 14.10 -12.24
C TYR A 195 5.54 14.32 -11.36
N GLY A 196 6.73 14.45 -11.95
CA GLY A 196 7.97 14.66 -11.21
C GLY A 196 8.43 13.50 -10.34
N PHE A 197 7.92 12.29 -10.55
CA PHE A 197 8.37 11.11 -9.82
C PHE A 197 9.59 10.52 -10.50
N LYS A 198 10.70 10.40 -9.75
CA LYS A 198 11.99 9.87 -10.22
C LYS A 198 12.39 10.46 -11.59
N HIS A 199 12.25 11.78 -11.75
CA HIS A 199 12.38 12.49 -13.02
C HIS A 199 13.61 12.05 -13.83
N ASP A 200 14.80 12.09 -13.24
CA ASP A 200 16.04 11.81 -13.96
C ASP A 200 16.18 10.33 -14.36
N GLU A 201 15.72 9.42 -13.50
CA GLU A 201 15.71 7.99 -13.79
C GLU A 201 14.71 7.66 -14.90
N ALA A 202 13.50 8.23 -14.81
CA ALA A 202 12.46 8.09 -15.82
C ALA A 202 12.91 8.67 -17.17
N LEU A 203 13.59 9.81 -17.18
CA LEU A 203 14.14 10.43 -18.39
C LEU A 203 15.22 9.55 -19.04
N LYS A 204 16.14 9.00 -18.24
CA LYS A 204 17.15 8.05 -18.74
C LYS A 204 16.49 6.82 -19.38
N LEU A 205 15.49 6.24 -18.72
CA LEU A 205 14.76 5.09 -19.24
C LEU A 205 13.96 5.43 -20.50
N LEU A 206 13.32 6.60 -20.56
CA LEU A 206 12.60 7.09 -21.74
C LEU A 206 13.55 7.24 -22.95
N ILE A 207 14.72 7.84 -22.77
CA ILE A 207 15.74 7.97 -23.82
C ILE A 207 16.19 6.59 -24.28
N ASN A 208 16.40 5.65 -23.36
CA ASN A 208 16.78 4.27 -23.68
C ASN A 208 15.68 3.54 -24.47
N CYS A 209 14.39 3.71 -24.12
CA CYS A 209 13.29 3.18 -24.92
C CYS A 209 13.38 3.63 -26.38
N TYR A 210 13.57 4.93 -26.63
CA TYR A 210 13.67 5.43 -28.00
C TYR A 210 14.89 4.89 -28.75
N LYS A 211 16.04 4.75 -28.09
CA LYS A 211 17.22 4.11 -28.70
C LYS A 211 16.96 2.65 -29.08
N LEU A 212 16.33 1.89 -28.17
CA LEU A 212 15.99 0.48 -28.39
C LEU A 212 14.90 0.29 -29.46
N LEU A 213 14.07 1.32 -29.69
CA LEU A 213 13.12 1.40 -30.80
C LEU A 213 13.76 1.93 -32.11
N ASN A 214 15.09 2.05 -32.17
CA ASN A 214 15.85 2.61 -33.29
C ASN A 214 15.48 4.06 -33.66
N ASN A 215 14.95 4.83 -32.71
CA ASN A 215 14.56 6.22 -32.89
C ASN A 215 15.55 7.19 -32.22
N ASN A 216 16.81 7.13 -32.66
CA ASN A 216 17.91 7.92 -32.10
C ASN A 216 17.70 9.43 -32.23
N VAL A 217 17.01 9.87 -33.30
CA VAL A 217 16.68 11.30 -33.51
C VAL A 217 15.75 11.80 -32.41
N VAL A 218 14.70 11.04 -32.07
CA VAL A 218 13.81 11.41 -30.97
C VAL A 218 14.53 11.33 -29.63
N ALA A 219 15.37 10.32 -29.42
CA ALA A 219 16.15 10.18 -28.18
C ALA A 219 17.01 11.43 -27.88
N GLU A 220 17.75 11.94 -28.87
CA GLU A 220 18.59 13.15 -28.70
C GLU A 220 17.74 14.42 -28.54
N LYS A 221 16.62 14.54 -29.25
CA LYS A 221 15.68 15.66 -29.07
C LYS A 221 15.08 15.67 -27.65
N VAL A 222 14.68 14.50 -27.12
CA VAL A 222 14.18 14.35 -25.75
C VAL A 222 15.25 14.73 -24.74
N LYS A 223 16.48 14.22 -24.91
CA LYS A 223 17.62 14.58 -24.06
C LYS A 223 17.83 16.10 -24.01
N LYS A 224 17.76 16.79 -25.15
CA LYS A 224 17.91 18.25 -25.22
C LYS A 224 16.72 19.01 -24.60
N ALA A 225 15.50 18.53 -24.81
CA ALA A 225 14.28 19.18 -24.32
C ALA A 225 14.18 19.14 -22.79
N TYR A 226 14.48 17.97 -22.20
CA TYR A 226 14.37 17.76 -20.75
C TYR A 226 15.67 18.05 -19.98
N GLY A 227 16.83 17.95 -20.64
CA GLY A 227 18.14 18.11 -19.99
C GLY A 227 18.54 19.53 -19.62
N LYS A 228 17.80 20.56 -20.05
CA LYS A 228 18.06 21.98 -19.72
C LYS A 228 17.41 22.44 -18.40
N ARG A 229 16.76 21.55 -17.65
CA ARG A 229 15.94 21.89 -16.47
C ARG A 229 16.51 21.41 -15.13
N LEU A 230 17.82 21.13 -15.10
CA LEU A 230 18.62 20.99 -13.87
C LEU A 230 19.46 22.25 -13.71
#